data_AF-A0A2S8BPC3-F1
#
_entry.id   AF-A0A2S8BPC3-F1
#
_cell.length_a   1.000
_cell.length_b   1.000
_cell.length_c   1.000
_cell.angle_alpha   90.00
_cell.angle_beta   90.00
_cell.angle_gamma   90.00
#
_symmetry.space_group_name_H-M   'P 1'
#
loop_
_entity.id
_entity.type
_entity.pdbx_description
1 polymer ?
#
loop_
_entity_poly.entity_id
_entity_poly.type
_entity_poly.pdbx_seq_one_letter_code
_entity_poly.pdbx_strand_id
1 'polypeptide(L)'
;MNTPSTSTTSPSRRSQADPAPLGPDSLTWKYFGDLRTGLMGVWIGAIQNMYPELGAGVEDHSILLREPLQRVARSVYPIMGVVYDGERSAQTGEQIKNFHHTIKGVDGAGRRYHALNPDTFYWAHATFFMLVIKVAEYFCGGLTEAEKRQLFDEHVQWYRMYGMSMRPVPGSWEEFCEYWDRKPGPLQAMLDAVDLALLHQCAPTVYAWRSDRPVRDAA
;
A
#
# COMPACT_ATOMS: atom_id res chain seq x y z
N MET A 1 6.38 -44.73 -51.96
CA MET A 1 6.99 -44.59 -50.63
C MET A 1 6.72 -43.17 -50.17
N ASN A 2 5.73 -42.99 -49.28
CA ASN A 2 5.36 -41.69 -48.72
C ASN A 2 6.08 -41.51 -47.38
N THR A 3 6.91 -40.48 -47.28
CA THR A 3 7.49 -40.01 -46.02
C THR A 3 6.45 -39.17 -45.26
N PRO A 4 6.19 -39.42 -43.96
CA PRO A 4 5.27 -38.60 -43.18
C PRO A 4 5.97 -37.33 -42.70
N SER A 5 5.37 -36.16 -42.95
CA SER A 5 5.79 -34.89 -42.36
C SER A 5 5.39 -34.85 -40.89
N THR A 6 6.38 -34.95 -40.00
CA THR A 6 6.22 -34.64 -38.57
C THR A 6 6.02 -33.14 -38.40
N SER A 7 4.79 -32.73 -38.14
CA SER A 7 4.44 -31.40 -37.64
C SER A 7 4.91 -31.27 -36.20
N THR A 8 6.03 -30.57 -35.99
CA THR A 8 6.51 -30.17 -34.67
C THR A 8 5.57 -29.10 -34.10
N THR A 9 4.72 -29.50 -33.15
CA THR A 9 3.94 -28.57 -32.33
C THR A 9 4.91 -27.79 -31.43
N SER A 10 5.13 -26.51 -31.72
CA SER A 10 5.84 -25.60 -30.83
C SER A 10 5.17 -25.59 -29.46
N PRO A 11 5.92 -25.67 -28.35
CA PRO A 11 5.33 -25.58 -27.02
C PRO A 11 4.72 -24.19 -26.86
N SER A 12 3.39 -24.17 -26.68
CA SER A 12 2.62 -23.01 -26.25
C SER A 12 3.37 -22.30 -25.12
N ARG A 13 3.67 -21.02 -25.34
CA ARG A 13 4.19 -20.10 -24.34
C ARG A 13 3.27 -20.20 -23.14
N ARG A 14 3.72 -20.81 -22.03
CA ARG A 14 2.97 -20.92 -20.78
C ARG A 14 2.27 -19.59 -20.53
N SER A 15 0.95 -19.58 -20.63
CA SER A 15 0.13 -18.47 -20.15
C SER A 15 0.62 -18.17 -18.74
N GLN A 16 1.00 -16.92 -18.47
CA GLN A 16 1.12 -16.49 -17.08
C GLN A 16 -0.23 -16.82 -16.45
N ALA A 17 -0.25 -17.79 -15.53
CA ALA A 17 -1.46 -18.11 -14.82
C ALA A 17 -1.96 -16.84 -14.14
N ASP A 18 -3.27 -16.64 -14.12
CA ASP A 18 -3.87 -15.52 -13.41
C ASP A 18 -3.35 -15.51 -11.96
N PRO A 19 -3.06 -14.33 -11.39
CA PRO A 19 -2.49 -14.26 -10.06
C PRO A 19 -3.48 -14.84 -9.04
N ALA A 20 -3.02 -15.83 -8.26
CA ALA A 20 -3.79 -16.40 -7.16
C ALA A 20 -3.90 -15.41 -5.99
N PRO A 21 -5.07 -15.28 -5.34
CA PRO A 21 -5.20 -14.42 -4.17
C PRO A 21 -4.37 -14.93 -3.00
N LEU A 22 -3.95 -14.01 -2.13
CA LEU A 22 -3.40 -14.36 -0.84
C LEU A 22 -4.51 -14.92 0.07
N GLY A 23 -4.13 -15.77 1.03
CA GLY A 23 -5.07 -16.41 1.94
C GLY A 23 -4.57 -16.47 3.38
N PRO A 24 -5.33 -17.09 4.29
CA PRO A 24 -5.05 -17.12 5.74
C PRO A 24 -3.67 -17.65 6.15
N ASP A 25 -3.04 -18.46 5.28
CA ASP A 25 -1.71 -19.02 5.51
C ASP A 25 -0.57 -18.05 5.15
N SER A 26 -0.87 -16.89 4.54
CA SER A 26 0.12 -15.90 4.16
C SER A 26 0.47 -14.95 5.32
N LEU A 27 1.73 -14.49 5.35
CA LEU A 27 2.17 -13.55 6.39
C LEU A 27 1.53 -12.18 6.18
N THR A 28 1.28 -11.79 4.94
CA THR A 28 0.57 -10.57 4.57
C THR A 28 -0.84 -10.58 5.13
N TRP A 29 -1.57 -11.70 5.00
CA TRP A 29 -2.90 -11.85 5.60
C TRP A 29 -2.86 -11.75 7.12
N LYS A 30 -1.88 -12.41 7.74
CA LYS A 30 -1.67 -12.39 9.20
C LYS A 30 -1.41 -10.98 9.74
N TYR A 31 -0.50 -10.22 9.12
CA TYR A 31 -0.01 -8.96 9.68
C TYR A 31 -0.78 -7.73 9.18
N PHE A 32 -1.25 -7.72 7.93
CA PHE A 32 -1.97 -6.56 7.39
C PHE A 32 -3.34 -6.35 8.08
N GLY A 33 -3.94 -7.45 8.54
CA GLY A 33 -5.25 -7.46 9.22
C GLY A 33 -5.16 -7.13 10.70
N ASP A 34 -3.94 -6.95 11.23
CA ASP A 34 -3.73 -6.58 12.61
C ASP A 34 -4.29 -5.16 12.88
N LEU A 35 -5.07 -5.01 13.95
CA LEU A 35 -5.67 -3.74 14.32
C LEU A 35 -4.63 -2.63 14.54
N ARG A 36 -3.40 -2.99 14.94
CA ARG A 36 -2.29 -2.06 15.17
C ARG A 36 -1.76 -1.44 13.89
N THR A 37 -2.08 -2.01 12.72
CA THR A 37 -1.88 -1.36 11.41
C THR A 37 -2.53 0.03 11.36
N GLY A 38 -3.67 0.20 12.02
CA GLY A 38 -4.34 1.50 12.14
C GLY A 38 -3.49 2.58 12.84
N LEU A 39 -2.65 2.20 13.80
CA LEU A 39 -1.75 3.14 14.51
C LEU A 39 -0.69 3.73 13.57
N MET A 40 -0.31 2.99 12.54
CA MET A 40 0.65 3.41 11.52
C MET A 40 0.00 4.14 10.34
N GLY A 41 -1.33 4.38 10.39
CA GLY A 41 -2.11 5.05 9.35
C GLY A 41 -1.59 6.45 8.98
N VAL A 42 -1.12 7.21 9.97
CA VAL A 42 -0.55 8.56 9.75
C VAL A 42 0.80 8.45 9.04
N TRP A 43 1.67 7.54 9.49
CA TRP A 43 2.97 7.30 8.89
C TRP A 43 2.85 6.89 7.41
N ILE A 44 1.97 5.94 7.11
CA ILE A 44 1.76 5.46 5.74
C ILE A 44 1.19 6.56 4.82
N GLY A 45 0.27 7.39 5.33
CA GLY A 45 -0.27 8.51 4.58
C GLY A 45 0.78 9.58 4.30
N ALA A 46 1.65 9.87 5.27
CA ALA A 46 2.72 10.85 5.11
C ALA A 46 3.75 10.41 4.05
N ILE A 47 4.32 9.20 4.20
CA ILE A 47 5.35 8.69 3.29
C ILE A 47 4.85 8.54 1.84
N GLN A 48 3.58 8.16 1.65
CA GLN A 48 2.97 8.11 0.33
C GLN A 48 2.95 9.49 -0.33
N ASN A 49 2.49 10.51 0.40
CA ASN A 49 2.32 11.86 -0.13
C ASN A 49 3.62 12.65 -0.28
N MET A 50 4.73 12.18 0.31
CA MET A 50 6.06 12.72 0.03
C MET A 50 6.54 12.43 -1.39
N TYR A 51 5.92 11.47 -2.08
CA TYR A 51 6.17 11.26 -3.50
C TYR A 51 5.44 12.32 -4.32
N PRO A 52 6.14 13.13 -5.14
CA PRO A 52 5.55 14.34 -5.72
C PRO A 52 4.23 14.14 -6.48
N GLU A 53 4.12 13.07 -7.27
CA GLU A 53 2.91 12.76 -8.04
C GLU A 53 1.73 12.35 -7.14
N LEU A 54 1.99 11.69 -6.00
CA LEU A 54 0.94 11.35 -5.03
C LEU A 54 0.49 12.59 -4.27
N GLY A 55 1.45 13.41 -3.81
CA GLY A 55 1.16 14.67 -3.12
C GLY A 55 0.27 15.58 -3.96
N ALA A 56 0.63 15.79 -5.23
CA ALA A 56 -0.18 16.58 -6.16
C ALA A 56 -1.57 15.97 -6.41
N GLY A 57 -1.65 14.65 -6.58
CA GLY A 57 -2.94 13.97 -6.75
C GLY A 57 -3.86 14.12 -5.54
N VAL A 58 -3.32 14.10 -4.32
CA VAL A 58 -4.10 14.32 -3.10
C VAL A 58 -4.49 15.79 -2.94
N GLU A 59 -3.58 16.72 -3.21
CA GLU A 59 -3.85 18.16 -3.16
C GLU A 59 -4.98 18.56 -4.11
N ASP A 60 -4.92 18.10 -5.36
CA ASP A 60 -5.85 18.51 -6.41
C ASP A 60 -7.19 17.75 -6.38
N HIS A 61 -7.20 16.48 -5.95
CA HIS A 61 -8.36 15.58 -6.11
C HIS A 61 -8.90 15.01 -4.79
N SER A 62 -8.33 15.34 -3.64
CA SER A 62 -8.78 14.79 -2.35
C SER A 62 -9.36 15.85 -1.41
N ILE A 63 -10.48 15.50 -0.76
CA ILE A 63 -11.02 16.25 0.37
C ILE A 63 -10.34 15.89 1.71
N LEU A 64 -9.18 15.23 1.68
CA LEU A 64 -8.45 14.75 2.86
C LEU A 64 -8.27 15.85 3.93
N LEU A 65 -7.94 17.08 3.52
CA LEU A 65 -7.73 18.19 4.46
C LEU A 65 -9.03 18.69 5.11
N ARG A 66 -10.19 18.43 4.51
CA ARG A 66 -11.51 18.81 5.03
C ARG A 66 -12.16 17.69 5.84
N GLU A 67 -11.98 16.44 5.42
CA GLU A 67 -12.60 15.25 6.01
C GLU A 67 -11.60 14.09 6.16
N PRO A 68 -10.54 14.24 7.00
CA PRO A 68 -9.43 13.29 7.03
C PRO A 68 -9.87 11.88 7.43
N LEU A 69 -10.67 11.76 8.50
CA LEU A 69 -11.11 10.46 9.01
C LEU A 69 -12.13 9.78 8.09
N GLN A 70 -13.08 10.54 7.53
CA GLN A 70 -14.07 9.99 6.59
C GLN A 70 -13.42 9.57 5.27
N ARG A 71 -12.42 10.33 4.78
CA ARG A 71 -11.62 9.94 3.60
C ARG A 71 -10.88 8.64 3.87
N VAL A 72 -10.19 8.52 5.01
CA VAL A 72 -9.49 7.29 5.40
C VAL A 72 -10.47 6.13 5.46
N ALA A 73 -11.61 6.27 6.15
CA ALA A 73 -12.63 5.23 6.27
C ALA A 73 -13.13 4.72 4.89
N ARG A 74 -13.37 5.62 3.92
CA ARG A 74 -13.75 5.26 2.55
C ARG A 74 -12.64 4.51 1.79
N SER A 75 -11.39 4.68 2.19
CA SER A 75 -10.22 4.03 1.56
C SER A 75 -9.93 2.64 2.14
N VAL A 76 -10.33 2.37 3.40
CA VAL A 76 -10.00 1.13 4.11
C VAL A 76 -10.53 -0.09 3.37
N TYR A 77 -11.81 -0.12 3.02
CA TYR A 77 -12.41 -1.31 2.40
C TYR A 77 -11.74 -1.68 1.06
N PRO A 78 -11.56 -0.76 0.08
CA PRO A 78 -10.84 -1.08 -1.16
C PRO A 78 -9.40 -1.57 -0.92
N ILE A 79 -8.64 -0.89 -0.06
CA ILE A 79 -7.23 -1.24 0.21
C ILE A 79 -7.12 -2.64 0.80
N MET A 80 -7.97 -2.96 1.78
CA MET A 80 -7.99 -4.27 2.43
C MET A 80 -8.53 -5.35 1.48
N GLY A 81 -9.55 -5.04 0.69
CA GLY A 81 -10.25 -6.02 -0.16
C GLY A 81 -9.34 -6.76 -1.14
N VAL A 82 -8.29 -6.13 -1.67
CA VAL A 82 -7.36 -6.85 -2.56
C VAL A 82 -6.62 -7.99 -1.85
N VAL A 83 -6.36 -7.87 -0.55
CA VAL A 83 -5.80 -8.96 0.26
C VAL A 83 -6.90 -9.92 0.71
N TYR A 84 -8.06 -9.42 1.13
CA TYR A 84 -9.07 -10.19 1.86
C TYR A 84 -10.27 -10.72 1.06
N ASP A 85 -10.51 -10.27 -0.17
CA ASP A 85 -11.69 -10.65 -0.97
C ASP A 85 -11.55 -12.03 -1.66
N GLY A 86 -10.43 -12.73 -1.46
CA GLY A 86 -10.18 -14.07 -2.03
C GLY A 86 -10.27 -14.05 -3.56
N GLU A 87 -11.10 -14.90 -4.15
CA GLU A 87 -11.30 -14.97 -5.61
C GLU A 87 -11.74 -13.63 -6.24
N ARG A 88 -12.32 -12.72 -5.45
CA ARG A 88 -12.71 -11.39 -5.91
C ARG A 88 -11.58 -10.35 -5.85
N SER A 89 -10.42 -10.67 -5.29
CA SER A 89 -9.31 -9.74 -5.11
C SER A 89 -8.88 -9.02 -6.40
N ALA A 90 -8.88 -9.71 -7.55
CA ALA A 90 -8.54 -9.10 -8.84
C ALA A 90 -9.62 -8.11 -9.31
N GLN A 91 -10.90 -8.43 -9.08
CA GLN A 91 -12.01 -7.52 -9.34
C GLN A 91 -11.92 -6.28 -8.45
N THR A 92 -11.55 -6.43 -7.18
CA THR A 92 -11.31 -5.31 -6.26
C THR A 92 -10.13 -4.45 -6.73
N GLY A 93 -9.07 -5.07 -7.24
CA GLY A 93 -7.95 -4.37 -7.90
C GLY A 93 -8.40 -3.52 -9.10
N GLU A 94 -9.27 -4.05 -9.96
CA GLU A 94 -9.86 -3.29 -11.07
C GLU A 94 -10.75 -2.13 -10.58
N GLN A 95 -11.54 -2.32 -9.53
CA GLN A 95 -12.34 -1.23 -8.94
C GLN A 95 -11.46 -0.08 -8.44
N ILE A 96 -10.32 -0.41 -7.82
CA ILE A 96 -9.34 0.61 -7.40
C ILE A 96 -8.79 1.36 -8.61
N LYS A 97 -8.42 0.67 -9.70
CA LYS A 97 -7.96 1.37 -10.91
C LYS A 97 -9.04 2.28 -11.49
N ASN A 98 -10.29 1.83 -11.50
CA ASN A 98 -11.43 2.61 -11.95
C ASN A 98 -11.60 3.91 -11.15
N PHE A 99 -11.42 3.86 -9.83
CA PHE A 99 -11.40 5.06 -9.00
C PHE A 99 -10.26 6.03 -9.36
N HIS A 100 -9.09 5.52 -9.73
CA HIS A 100 -7.90 6.33 -10.02
C HIS A 100 -7.81 6.82 -11.48
N HIS A 101 -8.72 6.40 -12.38
CA HIS A 101 -8.65 6.73 -13.81
C HIS A 101 -8.71 8.23 -14.12
N THR A 102 -9.39 9.01 -13.29
CA THR A 102 -9.57 10.46 -13.48
C THR A 102 -8.57 11.31 -12.71
N ILE A 103 -7.74 10.70 -11.85
CA ILE A 103 -6.79 11.41 -10.99
C ILE A 103 -5.50 11.65 -11.77
N LYS A 104 -5.41 12.84 -12.36
CA LYS A 104 -4.29 13.29 -13.20
C LYS A 104 -4.28 14.80 -13.32
N GLY A 105 -3.13 15.36 -13.66
CA GLY A 105 -2.98 16.81 -13.78
C GLY A 105 -1.57 17.24 -14.09
N VAL A 106 -1.29 18.50 -13.76
CA VAL A 106 0.04 19.13 -13.81
C VAL A 106 0.25 19.79 -12.46
N ASP A 107 1.34 19.45 -11.78
CA ASP A 107 1.63 19.98 -10.44
C ASP A 107 2.14 21.43 -10.49
N GLY A 108 2.33 22.05 -9.32
CA GLY A 108 2.84 23.42 -9.19
C GLY A 108 4.26 23.65 -9.75
N ALA A 109 5.00 22.59 -10.06
CA ALA A 109 6.31 22.65 -10.72
C ALA A 109 6.22 22.40 -12.24
N GLY A 110 5.01 22.25 -12.80
CA GLY A 110 4.79 22.00 -14.23
C GLY A 110 4.94 20.54 -14.65
N ARG A 111 5.07 19.59 -13.72
CA ARG A 111 5.21 18.16 -14.03
C ARG A 111 3.85 17.51 -14.19
N ARG A 112 3.69 16.71 -15.25
CA ARG A 112 2.47 15.91 -15.45
C ARG A 112 2.46 14.74 -14.47
N TYR A 113 1.31 14.47 -13.87
CA TYR A 113 1.10 13.30 -13.02
C TYR A 113 -0.16 12.53 -13.43
N HIS A 114 -0.18 11.25 -13.13
CA HIS A 114 -1.36 10.39 -13.30
C HIS A 114 -1.31 9.27 -12.25
N ALA A 115 -2.40 9.04 -11.52
CA ALA A 115 -2.41 8.04 -10.44
C ALA A 115 -2.09 6.61 -10.93
N LEU A 116 -2.55 6.27 -12.15
CA LEU A 116 -2.19 5.02 -12.84
C LEU A 116 -0.83 5.03 -13.57
N ASN A 117 0.05 6.00 -13.33
CA ASN A 117 1.46 5.85 -13.73
C ASN A 117 2.06 4.64 -12.97
N PRO A 118 2.70 3.66 -13.65
CA PRO A 118 3.22 2.48 -12.97
C PRO A 118 4.15 2.76 -11.79
N ASP A 119 5.07 3.72 -11.93
CA ASP A 119 6.05 4.04 -10.87
C ASP A 119 5.35 4.64 -9.64
N THR A 120 4.39 5.52 -9.88
CA THR A 120 3.55 6.18 -8.88
C THR A 120 2.65 5.19 -8.14
N PHE A 121 1.95 4.34 -8.89
CA PHE A 121 1.08 3.31 -8.32
C PHE A 121 1.88 2.28 -7.52
N TYR A 122 3.05 1.85 -8.04
CA TYR A 122 3.92 0.92 -7.33
C TYR A 122 4.50 1.54 -6.05
N TRP A 123 4.84 2.84 -6.04
CA TRP A 123 5.25 3.51 -4.79
C TRP A 123 4.18 3.39 -3.70
N ALA A 124 2.92 3.70 -4.03
CA ALA A 124 1.81 3.56 -3.09
C ALA A 124 1.74 2.12 -2.53
N HIS A 125 1.84 1.11 -3.41
CA HIS A 125 1.85 -0.29 -3.01
C HIS A 125 3.05 -0.69 -2.13
N ALA A 126 4.26 -0.29 -2.53
CA ALA A 126 5.50 -0.57 -1.80
C ALA A 126 5.44 -0.07 -0.36
N THR A 127 4.80 1.08 -0.13
CA THR A 127 4.60 1.58 1.23
C THR A 127 3.63 0.71 2.04
N PHE A 128 2.60 0.12 1.43
CA PHE A 128 1.72 -0.83 2.13
C PHE A 128 2.44 -2.14 2.46
N PHE A 129 3.30 -2.62 1.56
CA PHE A 129 4.19 -3.74 1.87
C PHE A 129 5.09 -3.42 3.08
N MET A 130 5.71 -2.23 3.11
CA MET A 130 6.53 -1.82 4.25
C MET A 130 5.74 -1.64 5.54
N LEU A 131 4.47 -1.24 5.45
CA LEU A 131 3.56 -1.22 6.60
C LEU A 131 3.40 -2.62 7.21
N VAL A 132 3.23 -3.66 6.39
CA VAL A 132 3.16 -5.06 6.86
C VAL A 132 4.45 -5.46 7.59
N ILE A 133 5.62 -5.15 7.02
CA ILE A 133 6.93 -5.41 7.65
C ILE A 133 7.03 -4.71 9.00
N LYS A 134 6.70 -3.42 9.06
CA LYS A 134 6.87 -2.61 10.27
C LYS A 134 5.89 -2.98 11.38
N VAL A 135 4.66 -3.35 11.03
CA VAL A 135 3.69 -3.88 12.00
C VAL A 135 4.21 -5.16 12.64
N ALA A 136 4.78 -6.07 11.83
CA ALA A 136 5.35 -7.30 12.36
C ALA A 136 6.58 -7.04 13.25
N GLU A 137 7.49 -6.17 12.82
CA GLU A 137 8.70 -5.78 13.55
C GLU A 137 8.39 -5.12 14.91
N TYR A 138 7.47 -4.17 14.95
CA TYR A 138 7.20 -3.39 16.17
C TYR A 138 6.22 -4.04 17.12
N PHE A 139 5.26 -4.82 16.60
CA PHE A 139 4.12 -5.26 17.39
C PHE A 139 3.96 -6.78 17.48
N CYS A 140 4.61 -7.55 16.61
CA CYS A 140 4.36 -8.99 16.51
C CYS A 140 5.57 -9.87 16.84
N GLY A 141 6.57 -9.32 17.52
CA GLY A 141 7.74 -10.06 17.98
C GLY A 141 8.89 -10.17 16.98
N GLY A 142 8.85 -9.41 15.88
CA GLY A 142 9.91 -9.39 14.87
C GLY A 142 9.63 -10.27 13.66
N LEU A 143 10.57 -10.24 12.71
CA LEU A 143 10.59 -11.05 11.50
C LEU A 143 11.98 -11.63 11.29
N THR A 144 12.06 -12.90 10.93
CA THR A 144 13.27 -13.51 10.36
C THR A 144 13.49 -13.02 8.93
N GLU A 145 14.73 -13.15 8.44
CA GLU A 145 15.03 -12.81 7.04
C GLU A 145 14.27 -13.70 6.04
N ALA A 146 13.96 -14.95 6.41
CA ALA A 146 13.13 -15.83 5.58
C ALA A 146 11.70 -15.30 5.47
N GLU A 147 11.12 -14.84 6.57
CA GLU A 147 9.77 -14.24 6.58
C GLU A 147 9.73 -12.93 5.79
N LYS A 148 10.78 -12.10 5.83
CA LYS A 148 10.86 -10.88 4.99
C LYS A 148 10.86 -11.20 3.50
N ARG A 149 11.60 -12.25 3.09
CA ARG A 149 11.60 -12.73 1.70
C ARG A 149 10.24 -13.29 1.29
N GLN A 150 9.59 -14.05 2.16
CA GLN A 150 8.23 -14.52 1.91
C GLN A 150 7.26 -13.34 1.76
N LEU A 151 7.31 -12.35 2.66
CA LEU A 151 6.51 -11.14 2.57
C LEU A 151 6.81 -10.35 1.28
N PHE A 152 8.06 -10.36 0.81
CA PHE A 152 8.40 -9.82 -0.50
C PHE A 152 7.70 -10.62 -1.62
N ASP A 153 7.77 -11.95 -1.65
CA ASP A 153 7.07 -12.70 -2.70
C ASP A 153 5.54 -12.48 -2.66
N GLU A 154 4.97 -12.41 -1.46
CA GLU A 154 3.55 -12.13 -1.25
C GLU A 154 3.16 -10.71 -1.67
N HIS A 155 3.98 -9.68 -1.44
CA HIS A 155 3.67 -8.32 -1.90
C HIS A 155 3.69 -8.21 -3.43
N VAL A 156 4.55 -8.98 -4.11
CA VAL A 156 4.55 -9.07 -5.58
C VAL A 156 3.27 -9.75 -6.05
N GLN A 157 2.85 -10.84 -5.39
CA GLN A 157 1.59 -11.52 -5.67
C GLN A 157 0.39 -10.59 -5.48
N TRP A 158 0.35 -9.84 -4.38
CA TRP A 158 -0.65 -8.81 -4.12
C TRP A 158 -0.65 -7.75 -5.24
N TYR A 159 0.52 -7.24 -5.63
CA TYR A 159 0.59 -6.23 -6.69
C TYR A 159 0.02 -6.71 -8.03
N ARG A 160 0.21 -7.99 -8.37
CA ARG A 160 -0.34 -8.57 -9.60
C ARG A 160 -1.87 -8.52 -9.64
N MET A 161 -2.54 -8.54 -8.49
CA MET A 161 -4.01 -8.45 -8.41
C MET A 161 -4.56 -7.12 -8.94
N TYR A 162 -3.76 -6.05 -8.98
CA TYR A 162 -4.18 -4.79 -9.58
C TYR A 162 -4.16 -4.81 -11.12
N GLY A 163 -3.52 -5.79 -11.75
CA GLY A 163 -3.33 -5.82 -13.21
C GLY A 163 -2.54 -4.60 -13.71
N MET A 164 -1.65 -4.04 -12.88
CA MET A 164 -0.75 -2.95 -13.25
C MET A 164 0.53 -3.49 -13.92
N SER A 165 1.28 -2.61 -14.60
CA SER A 165 2.57 -2.98 -15.17
C SER A 165 3.55 -3.41 -14.08
N MET A 166 4.21 -4.57 -14.27
CA MET A 166 5.24 -5.09 -13.35
C MET A 166 6.61 -4.42 -13.53
N ARG A 167 6.78 -3.53 -14.52
CA ARG A 167 8.07 -2.84 -14.80
C ARG A 167 8.73 -2.18 -13.58
N PRO A 168 8.03 -1.48 -12.68
CA PRO A 168 8.65 -0.82 -11.54
C PRO A 168 8.92 -1.74 -10.34
N VAL A 169 8.46 -3.00 -10.39
CA VAL A 169 8.56 -3.94 -9.27
C VAL A 169 9.98 -4.54 -9.25
N PRO A 170 10.73 -4.39 -8.14
CA PRO A 170 12.03 -5.04 -7.96
C PRO A 170 11.94 -6.56 -8.12
N GLY A 171 13.03 -7.18 -8.57
CA GLY A 171 13.10 -8.63 -8.82
C GLY A 171 13.42 -9.46 -7.58
N SER A 172 13.91 -8.84 -6.51
CA SER A 172 14.24 -9.50 -5.24
C SER A 172 14.03 -8.60 -4.02
N TRP A 173 14.07 -9.20 -2.84
CA TRP A 173 14.06 -8.47 -1.57
C TRP A 173 15.23 -7.48 -1.47
N GLU A 174 16.43 -7.86 -1.91
CA GLU A 174 17.60 -6.98 -1.92
C GLU A 174 17.40 -5.77 -2.84
N GLU A 175 16.93 -6.01 -4.06
CA GLU A 175 16.63 -4.93 -5.00
C GLU A 175 15.53 -4.01 -4.45
N PHE A 176 14.58 -4.57 -3.68
CA PHE A 176 13.58 -3.77 -2.99
C PHE A 176 14.18 -2.92 -1.89
N CYS A 177 15.09 -3.43 -1.06
CA CYS A 177 15.78 -2.62 -0.06
C CYS A 177 16.51 -1.46 -0.72
N GLU A 178 17.24 -1.70 -1.81
CA GLU A 178 17.88 -0.62 -2.57
C GLU A 178 16.87 0.37 -3.17
N TYR A 179 15.77 -0.13 -3.72
CA TYR A 179 14.67 0.70 -4.25
C TYR A 179 14.10 1.61 -3.16
N TRP A 180 13.86 1.07 -1.97
CA TRP A 180 13.31 1.77 -0.81
C TRP A 180 14.27 2.86 -0.31
N ASP A 181 15.56 2.53 -0.15
CA ASP A 181 16.58 3.44 0.36
C ASP A 181 16.87 4.61 -0.58
N ARG A 182 16.70 4.41 -1.91
CA ARG A 182 16.90 5.47 -2.91
C ARG A 182 15.77 6.49 -2.94
N LYS A 183 14.59 6.17 -2.39
CA LYS A 183 13.43 7.07 -2.46
C LYS A 183 13.60 8.15 -1.39
N PRO A 184 13.47 9.44 -1.72
CA PRO A 184 13.46 10.51 -0.72
C PRO A 184 12.15 10.44 0.07
N GLY A 185 12.20 10.69 1.39
CA GLY A 185 11.01 10.70 2.25
C GLY A 185 10.91 9.60 3.29
N PRO A 186 11.18 8.30 3.02
CA PRO A 186 11.04 7.22 4.00
C PRO A 186 11.77 7.44 5.32
N LEU A 187 13.01 7.95 5.26
CA LEU A 187 13.77 8.30 6.45
C LEU A 187 13.10 9.45 7.23
N GLN A 188 12.68 10.52 6.53
CA GLN A 188 12.05 11.67 7.17
C GLN A 188 10.65 11.33 7.70
N ALA A 189 9.83 10.60 6.95
CA ALA A 189 8.53 10.10 7.40
C ALA A 189 8.67 9.14 8.58
N MET A 190 9.70 8.28 8.59
CA MET A 190 10.00 7.44 9.75
C MET A 190 10.36 8.29 10.97
N LEU A 191 11.17 9.34 10.81
CA LEU A 191 11.47 10.28 11.90
C LEU A 191 10.19 10.99 12.38
N ASP A 192 9.33 11.47 11.48
CA ASP A 192 8.07 12.12 11.82
C ASP A 192 7.11 11.16 12.57
N ALA A 193 7.10 9.87 12.22
CA ALA A 193 6.32 8.85 12.92
C ALA A 193 6.95 8.39 14.23
N VAL A 194 8.27 8.38 14.34
CA VAL A 194 8.97 8.19 15.61
C VAL A 194 8.63 9.35 16.52
N ASP A 195 8.68 10.61 16.06
CA ASP A 195 8.28 11.78 16.83
C ASP A 195 6.80 11.69 17.26
N LEU A 196 5.91 11.21 16.39
CA LEU A 196 4.51 10.94 16.73
C LEU A 196 4.38 9.83 17.79
N ALA A 197 5.12 8.74 17.68
CA ALA A 197 5.13 7.64 18.66
C ALA A 197 5.80 8.05 19.99
N LEU A 198 6.74 8.99 19.94
CA LEU A 198 7.40 9.63 21.07
C LEU A 198 6.56 10.76 21.69
N LEU A 199 5.34 11.05 21.21
CA LEU A 199 4.39 11.98 21.85
C LEU A 199 4.11 11.62 23.33
N HIS A 200 4.36 10.39 23.76
CA HIS A 200 4.30 10.01 25.18
C HIS A 200 5.36 10.71 26.04
N GLN A 201 6.42 11.26 25.43
CA GLN A 201 7.44 12.10 26.10
C GLN A 201 7.10 13.59 26.07
N CYS A 202 6.15 14.02 25.24
CA CYS A 202 5.58 15.36 25.39
C CYS A 202 4.86 15.43 26.72
N ALA A 203 5.03 16.55 27.46
CA ALA A 203 4.23 16.79 28.65
C ALA A 203 2.74 16.72 28.23
N PRO A 204 1.97 15.72 28.71
CA PRO A 204 0.59 15.62 28.31
C PRO A 204 -0.11 16.89 28.75
N THR A 205 -0.86 17.52 27.84
CA THR A 205 -1.93 18.40 28.29
C THR A 205 -2.95 17.48 28.96
N VAL A 206 -2.81 17.27 30.26
CA VAL A 206 -3.74 16.48 31.04
C VAL A 206 -5.10 17.13 30.86
N TYR A 207 -6.02 16.40 30.23
CA TYR A 207 -7.39 16.83 30.12
C TYR A 207 -7.94 16.99 31.53
N ALA A 208 -8.10 18.23 31.98
CA ALA A 208 -8.73 18.51 33.25
C ALA A 208 -10.24 18.35 33.05
N TRP A 209 -10.80 17.30 33.67
CA TRP A 209 -12.24 17.12 33.74
C TRP A 209 -12.83 18.32 34.50
N ARG A 210 -13.34 19.31 33.76
CA ARG A 210 -14.15 20.36 34.37
C ARG A 210 -15.52 19.77 34.65
N SER A 211 -16.06 20.00 35.84
CA SER A 211 -17.40 19.53 36.25
C SER A 211 -18.54 20.22 35.49
N ASP A 212 -18.25 20.83 34.35
CA ASP A 212 -19.23 21.52 33.53
C ASP A 212 -20.23 20.49 32.98
N ARG A 213 -21.49 20.92 32.87
CA ARG A 213 -22.59 20.02 32.48
C ARG A 213 -22.24 19.30 31.17
N PRO A 214 -22.45 17.97 31.09
CA PRO A 214 -22.28 17.25 29.83
C PRO A 214 -23.15 17.88 28.75
N VAL A 215 -22.58 18.14 27.58
CA VAL A 215 -23.33 18.51 26.39
C VAL A 215 -24.23 17.32 26.05
N ARG A 216 -25.53 17.46 26.27
CA ARG A 216 -26.52 16.38 26.08
C ARG A 216 -27.13 16.36 24.68
N ASP A 217 -26.79 17.33 23.84
CA ASP A 217 -27.40 17.48 22.53
C ASP A 217 -26.39 17.06 21.46
N ALA A 218 -26.45 15.79 21.08
CA ALA A 218 -25.95 15.30 19.80
C ALA A 218 -27.17 15.02 18.93
N ALA A 219 -27.54 16.00 18.09
CA ALA A 219 -28.45 15.83 16.96
C ALA A 219 -27.62 15.83 15.67
#